data_AF-A0A949YBC8-F1
#
_entry.id   AF-A0A949YBC8-F1
#
_cell.length_a   1.000
_cell.length_b   1.000
_cell.length_c   1.000
_cell.angle_alpha   90.00
_cell.angle_beta   90.00
_cell.angle_gamma   90.00
#
_symmetry.space_group_name_H-M   'P 1'
#
loop_
_entity.id
_entity.type
_entity.pdbx_description
1 polymer ?
#
loop_
_entity_poly.entity_id
_entity_poly.type
_entity_poly.pdbx_seq_one_letter_code
_entity_poly.pdbx_strand_id
1 'polypeptide(L)' 'MKNRTVEAAKAFAEQFNHYEWEYLCSYQWFLTAVAQALETGNFAQLTTRAENTLVDDKIRLRSRTNKEPKHFAPWLG' A
#
# COMPACT_ATOMS: atom_id res chain seq x y z
N MET A 1 1.84 -23.54 -0.35
CA MET A 1 2.46 -22.30 -0.88
C MET A 1 1.50 -21.11 -0.92
N LYS A 2 0.20 -21.26 -1.22
CA LYS A 2 -0.76 -20.13 -1.29
C LYS A 2 -0.89 -19.27 -0.02
N ASN A 3 -0.79 -19.85 1.19
CA ASN A 3 -0.94 -19.08 2.43
C ASN A 3 0.19 -18.06 2.68
N ARG A 4 1.43 -18.36 2.26
CA ARG A 4 2.57 -17.45 2.48
C ARG A 4 2.47 -16.17 1.67
N THR A 5 1.99 -16.26 0.42
CA THR A 5 1.81 -15.09 -0.44
C THR A 5 0.71 -14.19 0.09
N VAL A 6 -0.39 -14.76 0.62
CA VAL A 6 -1.49 -13.99 1.21
C VAL A 6 -1.03 -13.25 2.47
N GLU A 7 -0.25 -13.91 3.34
CA GLU A 7 0.32 -13.28 4.54
C GLU A 7 1.31 -12.16 4.17
N ALA A 8 2.18 -12.38 3.18
CA ALA A 8 3.11 -11.36 2.71
C ALA A 8 2.40 -10.16 2.08
N ALA A 9 1.36 -10.40 1.27
CA ALA A 9 0.54 -9.33 0.69
C ALA A 9 -0.21 -8.53 1.75
N LYS A 10 -0.72 -9.20 2.80
CA LYS A 10 -1.37 -8.53 3.93
C LYS A 10 -0.37 -7.66 4.71
N ALA A 11 0.79 -8.21 5.06
CA ALA A 11 1.86 -7.48 5.73
C ALA A 11 2.38 -6.29 4.90
N PHE A 12 2.37 -6.42 3.57
CA PHE A 12 2.65 -5.32 2.66
C PHE A 12 1.57 -4.22 2.74
N ALA A 13 0.29 -4.58 2.60
CA ALA A 13 -0.81 -3.62 2.60
C ALA A 13 -0.94 -2.86 3.94
N GLU A 14 -0.70 -3.53 5.07
CA GLU A 14 -0.76 -2.93 6.41
C GLU A 14 0.29 -1.84 6.66
N GLN A 15 1.31 -1.71 5.79
CA GLN A 15 2.32 -0.64 5.90
C GLN A 15 1.81 0.73 5.44
N PHE A 16 0.67 0.78 4.76
CA PHE A 16 0.13 1.99 4.15
C PHE A 16 -1.26 2.29 4.73
N ASN A 17 -1.54 3.57 5.00
CA ASN A 17 -2.91 3.97 5.31
C ASN A 17 -3.76 4.06 4.02
N HIS A 18 -5.06 4.30 4.19
CA HIS A 18 -6.01 4.35 3.08
C HIS A 18 -5.61 5.38 2.01
N TYR A 19 -5.28 6.60 2.42
CA TYR A 19 -4.86 7.67 1.52
C TYR A 19 -3.57 7.35 0.76
N GLU A 20 -2.56 6.81 1.44
CA GLU A 20 -1.31 6.36 0.82
C GLU A 20 -1.55 5.23 -0.18
N TRP A 21 -2.42 4.29 0.16
CA TRP A 21 -2.78 3.18 -0.71
C TRP A 21 -3.53 3.65 -1.96
N GLU A 22 -4.53 4.50 -1.80
CA GLU A 22 -5.30 5.07 -2.91
C GLU A 22 -4.39 5.90 -3.84
N TYR A 23 -3.48 6.68 -3.26
CA TYR A 23 -2.47 7.42 -4.01
C TYR A 23 -1.55 6.50 -4.81
N LEU A 24 -1.01 5.44 -4.19
CA LEU A 24 -0.17 4.46 -4.88
C LEU A 24 -0.93 3.75 -6.00
N CYS A 25 -2.21 3.40 -5.79
CA CYS A 25 -3.06 2.79 -6.81
C CYS A 25 -3.31 3.68 -8.04
N SER A 26 -3.11 5.00 -7.94
CA SER A 26 -3.18 5.89 -9.10
C SER A 26 -2.05 5.67 -10.11
N TYR A 27 -0.95 5.01 -9.69
CA TYR A 27 0.18 4.73 -10.55
C TYR A 27 0.08 3.37 -11.23
N GLN A 28 0.13 3.35 -12.57
CA GLN A 28 0.14 2.11 -13.34
C GLN A 28 1.33 1.20 -12.97
N TRP A 29 2.50 1.76 -12.69
CA TRP A 29 3.67 0.98 -12.28
C TRP A 29 3.43 0.21 -10.98
N PHE A 30 2.65 0.76 -10.07
CA PHE A 30 2.37 0.16 -8.77
C PHE A 30 1.46 -1.06 -8.95
N LEU A 31 0.40 -0.93 -9.75
CA LEU A 31 -0.52 -2.04 -10.05
C LEU A 31 0.23 -3.21 -10.71
N THR A 32 1.09 -2.93 -11.68
CA THR A 32 1.92 -3.96 -12.34
C THR A 32 2.88 -4.64 -11.36
N ALA A 33 3.53 -3.85 -10.49
CA ALA A 33 4.49 -4.39 -9.53
C ALA A 33 3.82 -5.22 -8.42
N VAL A 34 2.61 -4.88 -7.99
CA VAL A 34 1.80 -5.70 -7.06
C VAL A 34 1.47 -7.05 -7.68
N ALA A 35 1.03 -7.10 -8.94
CA ALA A 35 0.75 -8.35 -9.62
C ALA A 35 2.00 -9.26 -9.68
N GLN A 36 3.15 -8.68 -10.06
CA GLN A 36 4.41 -9.40 -10.08
C GLN A 36 4.86 -9.87 -8.68
N ALA A 37 4.67 -9.05 -7.65
CA ALA A 37 5.00 -9.41 -6.26
C ALA A 37 4.11 -10.56 -5.74
N LEU A 38 2.84 -10.61 -6.14
CA LEU A 38 1.93 -11.71 -5.82
C LEU A 38 2.34 -13.02 -6.51
N GLU A 39 2.83 -12.96 -7.75
CA GLU A 39 3.31 -14.15 -8.47
C GLU A 39 4.64 -14.67 -7.91
N THR A 40 5.56 -13.76 -7.57
CA THR A 40 6.92 -14.11 -7.13
C THR A 40 7.07 -14.26 -5.62
N GLY A 41 6.12 -13.73 -4.84
CA GLY A 41 6.21 -13.62 -3.38
C GLY A 41 7.22 -12.59 -2.88
N ASN A 42 7.81 -11.77 -3.76
CA ASN A 42 8.84 -10.79 -3.40
C ASN A 42 8.27 -9.36 -3.40
N PHE A 43 8.06 -8.82 -2.20
CA PHE A 43 7.54 -7.47 -1.99
C PHE A 43 8.64 -6.43 -1.70
N ALA A 44 9.89 -6.83 -1.48
CA ALA A 44 10.92 -5.93 -0.97
C ALA A 44 11.16 -4.73 -1.89
N GLN A 45 11.31 -4.98 -3.20
CA GLN A 45 11.52 -3.91 -4.20
C GLN A 45 10.29 -3.00 -4.33
N LEU A 46 9.09 -3.60 -4.25
CA LEU A 46 7.84 -2.86 -4.31
C LEU A 46 7.69 -1.94 -3.09
N THR A 47 7.97 -2.44 -1.88
CA THR A 47 7.97 -1.64 -0.65
C THR A 47 8.91 -0.45 -0.76
N THR A 48 10.18 -0.67 -1.11
CA THR A 48 11.17 0.42 -1.21
C THR A 48 10.72 1.48 -2.22
N ARG A 49 10.22 1.07 -3.38
CA ARG A 49 9.75 2.01 -4.40
C ARG A 49 8.52 2.79 -3.94
N ALA A 50 7.54 2.12 -3.33
CA ALA A 50 6.34 2.75 -2.81
C ALA A 50 6.66 3.77 -1.71
N GLU A 51 7.54 3.43 -0.77
CA GLU A 51 7.96 4.36 0.29
C GLU A 51 8.68 5.59 -0.27
N ASN A 52 9.58 5.41 -1.24
CA ASN A 52 10.28 6.53 -1.87
C ASN A 52 9.28 7.46 -2.58
N THR A 53 8.32 6.92 -3.35
CA THR A 53 7.28 7.74 -4.00
C THR A 53 6.47 8.54 -2.98
N LEU A 54 6.04 7.93 -1.87
CA LEU A 54 5.27 8.64 -0.84
C LEU A 54 6.08 9.74 -0.13
N VAL A 55 7.40 9.58 -0.01
CA VAL A 55 8.29 10.59 0.59
C VAL A 55 8.55 11.73 -0.39
N ASP A 56 8.93 11.40 -1.63
CA ASP A 56 9.28 12.38 -2.67
C ASP A 56 8.08 13.30 -2.99
N ASP A 57 6.89 12.72 -3.08
CA ASP A 57 5.65 13.45 -3.35
C ASP A 57 5.05 14.13 -2.09
N LYS A 58 5.77 14.04 -0.95
CA LYS A 58 5.38 14.60 0.36
C LYS A 58 4.03 14.08 0.87
N ILE A 59 3.60 12.92 0.40
CA ILE A 59 2.34 12.26 0.80
C ILE A 59 2.44 11.78 2.24
N ARG A 60 3.56 11.17 2.66
CA ARG A 60 3.75 10.75 4.07
C ARG A 60 3.71 11.89 5.08
N LEU A 61 4.12 13.10 4.67
CA LEU A 61 4.03 14.28 5.52
C LEU A 61 2.56 14.69 5.70
N ARG A 62 1.80 14.72 4.60
CA ARG A 62 0.38 15.07 4.57
C ARG A 62 -0.52 14.04 5.26
N SER A 63 -0.26 12.75 5.06
CA SER A 63 -0.99 11.65 5.70
C SER A 63 -0.82 11.65 7.23
N ARG A 64 0.33 12.10 7.74
CA ARG A 64 0.59 12.22 9.18
C ARG A 64 0.00 13.50 9.80
N THR A 65 -0.19 14.56 9.01
CA THR A 65 -0.82 15.81 9.49
C THR A 65 -2.34 15.73 9.44
N ASN A 66 -2.89 15.06 8.42
CA ASN A 66 -4.28 14.65 8.39
C ASN A 66 -4.43 13.41 9.27
N LYS A 67 -4.68 13.61 10.57
CA LYS A 67 -5.35 12.58 11.37
C LYS A 67 -6.73 12.38 10.75
N GLU A 68 -6.83 11.49 9.76
CA GLU A 68 -8.13 11.07 9.27
C GLU A 68 -8.93 10.58 10.48
N PRO A 69 -10.14 11.13 10.70
CA PRO A 69 -11.02 10.58 11.72
C PRO A 69 -11.24 9.11 11.39
N LYS A 70 -11.27 8.26 12.42
CA LYS A 70 -11.62 6.84 12.33
C LYS A 70 -13.03 6.70 11.77
N HIS A 71 -13.20 6.81 10.47
CA HIS A 71 -14.40 6.41 9.76
C HIS A 71 -13.99 5.30 8.81
N PHE A 72 -13.83 4.12 9.41
CA PHE A 72 -14.15 2.90 8.68
C PHE A 72 -15.56 3.10 8.07
N ALA A 73 -15.67 2.93 6.76
CA ALA A 73 -16.93 3.05 6.03
C ALA A 73 -18.02 2.18 6.70
N PRO A 74 -19.20 2.73 7.03
CA PRO A 74 -20.25 2.01 7.77
C PRO A 74 -21.05 1.01 6.92
N TRP A 75 -20.52 0.52 5.80
CA TRP A 75 -21.27 -0.32 4.84
C TRP A 75 -21.16 -1.82 5.14
N LEU A 76 -20.82 -2.20 6.38
CA LEU A 76 -20.94 -3.56 6.92
C LEU A 76 -22.07 -3.67 7.97
N GLY A 77 -23.11 -2.82 7.84
CA GLY A 77 -24.37 -2.90 8.59
C GLY A 77 -25.52 -3.36 7.72
#